data_AF-A0A5C7GM12-F1
#
_entry.id   AF-A0A5C7GM12-F1
#
_cell.length_a   1.000
_cell.length_b   1.000
_cell.length_c   1.000
_cell.angle_alpha   90.00
_cell.angle_beta   90.00
_cell.angle_gamma   90.00
#
_symmetry.space_group_name_H-M   'P 1'
#
loop_
_entity.id
_entity.type
_entity.pdbx_description
1 polymer ?
#
loop_
_entity_poly.entity_id
_entity_poly.type
_entity_poly.pdbx_seq_one_letter_code
_entity_poly.pdbx_strand_id
1 'polypeptide(L)'
;MSKLKALVKHLRRGNVYRRADLEQWSKAVDRHLGELLEDGTLQKLSQGLYYYPKATPFGYAPPDEKTLVRSFLKDDMFLLTSPNAYNSLGVGTTQLYNKRVVYNHKRHGEFELGGRTFFFHIKPRFPKTLTTEFLLVDLVNNHETLAEDLEDVLSKVQSKAATMDLKKLQKAVKMYGGVKAKKVFRSVLNTSEQPQYAA
;
A
#
# COMPACT_ATOMS: atom_id res chain seq x y z
N MET A 1 -13.34 28.42 -28.37
CA MET A 1 -12.80 27.93 -27.07
C MET A 1 -11.30 27.73 -27.20
N SER A 2 -10.50 28.18 -26.22
CA SER A 2 -9.04 27.91 -26.25
C SER A 2 -8.79 26.40 -26.09
N LYS A 3 -7.68 25.91 -26.66
CA LYS A 3 -7.28 24.49 -26.54
C LYS A 3 -7.05 24.08 -25.07
N LEU A 4 -6.56 25.01 -24.24
CA LEU A 4 -6.46 24.83 -22.79
C LEU A 4 -7.82 24.56 -22.13
N LYS A 5 -8.84 25.38 -22.43
CA LYS A 5 -10.19 25.19 -21.89
C LYS A 5 -10.81 23.85 -22.32
N ALA A 6 -10.46 23.34 -23.50
CA ALA A 6 -10.87 22.00 -23.93
C ALA A 6 -10.20 20.90 -23.09
N LEU A 7 -8.90 21.01 -22.81
CA LEU A 7 -8.18 20.07 -21.94
C LEU A 7 -8.79 20.01 -20.54
N VAL A 8 -9.08 21.16 -19.93
CA VAL A 8 -9.65 21.24 -18.57
C VAL A 8 -10.98 20.48 -18.46
N LYS A 9 -11.79 20.41 -19.52
CA LYS A 9 -13.06 19.66 -19.52
C LYS A 9 -12.88 18.15 -19.35
N HIS A 10 -11.70 17.61 -19.65
CA HIS A 10 -11.38 16.20 -19.44
C HIS A 10 -10.80 15.92 -18.04
N LEU A 11 -10.40 16.97 -17.31
CA LEU A 11 -9.83 16.84 -15.98
C LEU A 11 -10.94 16.79 -14.93
N ARG A 12 -10.73 15.97 -13.90
CA ARG A 12 -11.62 15.80 -12.77
C ARG A 12 -10.89 16.15 -11.48
N ARG A 13 -11.50 17.00 -10.66
CA ARG A 13 -10.98 17.33 -9.33
C ARG A 13 -10.89 16.07 -8.48
N GLY A 14 -9.81 15.95 -7.72
CA GLY A 14 -9.47 14.77 -6.92
C GLY A 14 -8.65 13.72 -7.68
N ASN A 15 -8.45 13.85 -9.00
CA ASN A 15 -7.67 12.88 -9.77
C ASN A 15 -6.20 13.28 -9.95
N VAL A 16 -5.38 12.26 -10.17
CA VAL A 16 -3.95 12.38 -10.47
C VAL A 16 -3.69 11.93 -11.91
N TYR A 17 -3.01 12.78 -12.66
CA TYR A 17 -2.70 12.63 -14.08
C TYR A 17 -1.20 12.52 -14.30
N ARG A 18 -0.79 11.63 -15.18
CA ARG A 18 0.55 11.65 -15.75
C ARG A 18 0.60 12.64 -16.90
N ARG A 19 1.80 13.14 -17.23
CA ARG A 19 2.03 13.85 -18.51
C ARG A 19 1.43 13.07 -19.69
N ALA A 20 1.70 11.76 -19.76
CA ALA A 20 1.23 10.89 -20.84
C ALA A 20 -0.30 10.80 -20.93
N ASP A 21 -1.01 10.92 -19.80
CA ASP A 21 -2.48 10.88 -19.79
C ASP A 21 -3.10 12.15 -20.40
N LEU A 22 -2.32 13.22 -20.57
CA LEU A 22 -2.78 14.48 -21.16
C LEU A 22 -2.54 14.54 -22.67
N GLU A 23 -1.67 13.68 -23.21
CA GLU A 23 -1.32 13.62 -24.64
C GLU A 23 -2.55 13.29 -25.51
N GLN A 24 -3.47 12.50 -24.98
CA GLN A 24 -4.75 12.16 -25.64
C GLN A 24 -5.67 13.36 -25.86
N TRP A 25 -5.49 14.46 -25.12
CA TRP A 25 -6.36 15.65 -25.20
C TRP A 25 -5.62 16.93 -25.63
N SER A 26 -4.29 16.88 -25.72
CA SER A 26 -3.46 18.04 -26.02
C SER A 26 -2.25 17.67 -26.88
N LYS A 27 -2.07 18.40 -27.99
CA LYS A 27 -0.84 18.34 -28.81
C LYS A 27 0.29 19.22 -28.26
N ALA A 28 0.00 20.09 -27.28
CA ALA A 28 0.93 21.02 -26.67
C ALA A 28 0.96 20.80 -25.14
N VAL A 29 1.25 19.55 -24.73
CA VAL A 29 1.12 19.10 -23.34
C VAL A 29 1.93 19.95 -22.38
N ASP A 30 3.21 20.19 -22.67
CA ASP A 30 4.10 20.91 -21.74
C ASP A 30 3.69 22.38 -21.57
N ARG A 31 3.25 23.04 -22.65
CA ARG A 31 2.70 24.40 -22.57
C ARG A 31 1.44 24.45 -21.71
N HIS A 32 0.47 23.58 -21.98
CA HIS A 32 -0.77 23.56 -21.19
C HIS A 32 -0.52 23.14 -19.74
N LEU A 33 0.43 22.23 -19.48
CA LEU A 33 0.84 21.89 -18.11
C LEU A 33 1.43 23.09 -17.39
N GLY A 34 2.31 23.86 -18.03
CA GLY A 34 2.84 25.10 -17.49
C GLY A 34 1.73 26.07 -17.10
N GLU A 35 0.82 26.35 -18.04
CA GLU A 35 -0.34 27.23 -17.82
C GLU A 35 -1.21 26.76 -16.64
N LEU A 36 -1.51 25.46 -16.53
CA LEU A 36 -2.33 24.89 -15.45
C LEU A 36 -1.61 24.83 -14.10
N LEU A 37 -0.27 24.77 -14.09
CA LEU A 37 0.52 24.83 -12.86
C LEU A 37 0.63 26.28 -12.36
N GLU A 38 0.83 27.22 -13.28
CA GLU A 38 0.90 28.66 -12.98
C GLU A 38 -0.44 29.21 -12.45
N ASP A 39 -1.56 28.80 -13.05
CA ASP A 39 -2.90 29.22 -12.61
C ASP A 39 -3.45 28.45 -11.40
N GLY A 40 -2.70 27.45 -10.91
CA GLY A 40 -3.05 26.64 -9.74
C GLY A 40 -4.13 25.58 -9.99
N THR A 41 -4.59 25.40 -11.23
CA THR A 41 -5.55 24.33 -11.58
C THR A 41 -4.94 22.95 -11.34
N LEU A 42 -3.64 22.78 -11.58
CA LEU A 42 -2.88 21.56 -11.29
C LEU A 42 -1.79 21.85 -10.26
N GLN A 43 -1.45 20.82 -9.48
CA GLN A 43 -0.31 20.80 -8.57
C GLN A 43 0.65 19.69 -8.99
N LYS A 44 1.96 19.98 -8.99
CA LYS A 44 2.97 18.97 -9.28
C LYS A 44 3.19 18.09 -8.05
N LEU A 45 3.07 16.77 -8.23
CA LEU A 45 3.26 15.78 -7.15
C LEU A 45 4.65 15.14 -7.19
N SER A 46 5.15 14.90 -8.38
CA SER A 46 6.50 14.40 -8.67
C SER A 46 6.80 14.60 -10.16
N GLN A 47 7.94 14.12 -10.66
CA GLN A 47 8.26 14.24 -12.08
C GLN A 47 7.20 13.52 -12.94
N GLY A 48 6.54 14.29 -13.80
CA GLY A 48 5.53 13.77 -14.72
C GLY A 48 4.20 13.39 -14.08
N LEU A 49 3.95 13.73 -12.81
CA LEU A 49 2.73 13.42 -12.06
C LEU A 49 2.09 14.69 -11.49
N TYR A 50 0.82 14.90 -11.79
CA TYR A 50 0.10 16.14 -11.53
C TYR A 50 -1.27 15.87 -10.91
N TYR A 51 -1.69 16.68 -9.95
CA TYR A 51 -2.95 16.54 -9.22
C TYR A 51 -3.89 17.69 -9.55
N TYR A 52 -5.15 17.41 -9.83
CA TYR A 52 -6.19 18.43 -9.87
C TYR A 52 -6.87 18.51 -8.50
N PRO A 53 -6.53 19.48 -7.65
CA PRO A 53 -7.04 19.53 -6.29
C PRO A 53 -8.55 19.67 -6.15
N LYS A 54 -9.10 19.03 -5.11
CA LYS A 54 -10.46 19.26 -4.66
C LYS A 54 -10.46 20.30 -3.54
N ALA A 55 -11.18 21.39 -3.74
CA ALA A 55 -11.35 22.42 -2.73
C ALA A 55 -12.21 21.90 -1.57
N THR A 56 -11.82 22.28 -0.35
CA THR A 56 -12.53 22.03 0.91
C THR A 56 -12.54 23.34 1.72
N PRO A 57 -13.37 23.45 2.78
CA PRO A 57 -13.32 24.61 3.67
C PRO A 57 -11.95 24.88 4.31
N PHE A 58 -11.09 23.86 4.37
CA PHE A 58 -9.75 23.93 4.97
C PHE A 58 -8.64 24.08 3.92
N GLY A 59 -8.98 24.44 2.68
CA GLY A 59 -8.06 24.51 1.55
C GLY A 59 -8.14 23.28 0.65
N TYR A 60 -7.07 23.01 -0.10
CA TYR A 60 -7.04 21.89 -1.03
C TYR A 60 -6.79 20.57 -0.31
N ALA A 61 -7.66 19.58 -0.53
CA ALA A 61 -7.43 18.24 -0.02
C ALA A 61 -6.21 17.62 -0.73
N PRO A 62 -5.38 16.83 -0.02
CA PRO A 62 -4.33 16.04 -0.68
C PRO A 62 -4.94 14.96 -1.58
N PRO A 63 -4.19 14.44 -2.56
CA PRO A 63 -4.65 13.29 -3.35
C PRO A 63 -4.87 12.06 -2.46
N ASP A 64 -5.88 11.26 -2.80
CA ASP A 64 -6.05 9.93 -2.23
C ASP A 64 -4.80 9.08 -2.52
N GLU A 65 -4.27 8.40 -1.50
CA GLU A 65 -3.00 7.66 -1.60
C GLU A 65 -3.09 6.53 -2.62
N LYS A 66 -4.25 5.84 -2.68
CA LYS A 66 -4.46 4.77 -3.65
C LYS A 66 -4.46 5.32 -5.08
N THR A 67 -5.12 6.44 -5.32
CA THR A 67 -5.13 7.13 -6.62
C THR A 67 -3.73 7.62 -6.99
N LEU A 68 -2.99 8.21 -6.05
CA LEU A 68 -1.63 8.66 -6.25
C LEU A 68 -0.69 7.51 -6.65
N VAL A 69 -0.70 6.42 -5.89
CA VAL A 69 0.18 5.26 -6.13
C VAL A 69 -0.23 4.51 -7.40
N ARG A 70 -1.53 4.37 -7.68
CA ARG A 70 -2.03 3.83 -8.95
C ARG A 70 -1.49 4.64 -10.13
N SER A 71 -1.67 5.96 -10.08
CA SER A 71 -1.17 6.86 -11.11
C SER A 71 0.34 6.90 -11.16
N PHE A 72 1.08 6.58 -10.09
CA PHE A 72 2.55 6.46 -10.12
C PHE A 72 3.04 5.12 -10.70
N LEU A 73 2.34 4.01 -10.45
CA LEU A 73 2.70 2.67 -10.94
C LEU A 73 2.16 2.33 -12.34
N LYS A 74 1.11 3.04 -12.80
CA LYS A 74 0.31 2.65 -13.97
C LYS A 74 -0.27 1.26 -13.77
N ASP A 75 -0.72 0.99 -12.56
CA ASP A 75 -1.14 -0.35 -12.13
C ASP A 75 -2.21 -0.25 -11.06
N ASP A 76 -3.12 -1.21 -11.07
CA ASP A 76 -4.11 -1.44 -10.02
C ASP A 76 -3.70 -2.56 -9.05
N MET A 77 -2.72 -3.38 -9.45
CA MET A 77 -2.23 -4.52 -8.66
C MET A 77 -1.12 -4.09 -7.71
N PHE A 78 -1.51 -3.44 -6.63
CA PHE A 78 -0.65 -3.11 -5.50
C PHE A 78 -1.42 -3.17 -4.18
N LEU A 79 -0.69 -3.31 -3.07
CA LEU A 79 -1.23 -3.26 -1.73
C LEU A 79 -0.57 -2.11 -0.96
N LEU A 80 -1.39 -1.16 -0.51
CA LEU A 80 -0.99 -0.12 0.44
C LEU A 80 -1.13 -0.64 1.86
N THR A 81 -0.08 -0.48 2.65
CA THR A 81 -0.06 -0.86 4.07
C THR A 81 0.90 0.04 4.86
N SER A 82 0.96 -0.16 6.17
CA SER A 82 1.93 0.46 7.06
C SER A 82 2.21 -0.48 8.23
N PRO A 83 3.35 -0.34 8.93
CA PRO A 83 3.58 -1.06 10.18
C PRO A 83 2.46 -0.86 11.21
N ASN A 84 1.80 0.30 11.22
CA ASN A 84 0.69 0.60 12.13
C ASN A 84 -0.51 -0.33 11.93
N ALA A 85 -0.64 -0.96 10.75
CA ALA A 85 -1.69 -1.93 10.51
C ALA A 85 -1.60 -3.11 11.48
N TYR A 86 -0.39 -3.51 11.91
CA TYR A 86 -0.18 -4.63 12.83
C TYR A 86 -0.91 -4.44 14.17
N ASN A 87 -1.18 -3.19 14.58
CA ASN A 87 -1.87 -2.90 15.84
C ASN A 87 -3.28 -3.51 15.87
N SER A 88 -3.93 -3.68 14.70
CA SER A 88 -5.24 -4.34 14.62
C SER A 88 -5.19 -5.84 14.94
N LEU A 89 -4.00 -6.45 15.00
CA LEU A 89 -3.83 -7.86 15.36
C LEU A 89 -3.92 -8.08 16.87
N GLY A 90 -3.70 -7.04 17.69
CA GLY A 90 -3.71 -7.13 19.15
C GLY A 90 -2.51 -7.90 19.73
N VAL A 91 -1.37 -7.90 19.03
CA VAL A 91 -0.17 -8.68 19.39
C VAL A 91 0.93 -7.84 20.05
N GLY A 92 0.56 -6.70 20.63
CA GLY A 92 1.49 -5.85 21.37
C GLY A 92 2.24 -4.81 20.54
N THR A 93 2.02 -4.74 19.22
CA THR A 93 2.55 -3.62 18.43
C THR A 93 1.79 -2.34 18.78
N THR A 94 2.49 -1.34 19.31
CA THR A 94 1.88 -0.09 19.77
C THR A 94 2.60 1.15 19.25
N GLN A 95 3.81 0.99 18.71
CA GLN A 95 4.55 2.09 18.16
C GLN A 95 3.86 2.68 16.92
N LEU A 96 3.86 4.01 16.81
CA LEU A 96 3.37 4.72 15.63
C LEU A 96 4.54 5.01 14.68
N TYR A 97 4.37 4.60 13.42
CA TYR A 97 5.34 4.74 12.34
C TYR A 97 4.82 5.71 11.29
N ASN A 98 5.63 6.70 10.92
CA ASN A 98 5.41 7.53 9.73
C ASN A 98 5.94 6.83 8.47
N LYS A 99 5.45 5.61 8.19
CA LYS A 99 5.95 4.74 7.12
C LYS A 99 4.81 4.21 6.26
N ARG A 100 4.82 4.55 4.97
CA ARG A 100 3.87 4.06 3.97
C ARG A 100 4.51 3.02 3.09
N VAL A 101 3.97 1.81 3.06
CA VAL A 101 4.53 0.67 2.35
C VAL A 101 3.65 0.33 1.16
N VAL A 102 4.27 0.12 -0.01
CA VAL A 102 3.59 -0.28 -1.25
C VAL A 102 4.15 -1.61 -1.75
N TYR A 103 3.39 -2.69 -1.58
CA TYR A 103 3.71 -3.96 -2.25
C TYR A 103 3.18 -3.94 -3.67
N ASN A 104 4.06 -4.20 -4.63
CA ASN A 104 3.76 -4.10 -6.05
C ASN A 104 4.66 -5.03 -6.86
N HIS A 105 4.52 -5.03 -8.19
CA HIS A 105 5.31 -5.86 -9.09
C HIS A 105 6.29 -5.08 -10.00
N LYS A 106 6.35 -3.74 -9.89
CA LYS A 106 6.98 -2.87 -10.90
C LYS A 106 8.13 -2.01 -10.42
N ARG A 107 8.14 -1.62 -9.14
CA ARG A 107 9.07 -0.63 -8.58
C ARG A 107 9.52 -1.07 -7.19
N HIS A 108 10.81 -0.89 -6.93
CA HIS A 108 11.42 -1.06 -5.62
C HIS A 108 12.15 0.24 -5.27
N GLY A 109 12.12 0.62 -3.99
CA GLY A 109 12.84 1.80 -3.49
C GLY A 109 11.92 2.82 -2.83
N GLU A 110 12.53 3.92 -2.44
CA GLU A 110 11.86 5.05 -1.80
C GLU A 110 11.48 6.10 -2.84
N PHE A 111 10.24 6.59 -2.77
CA PHE A 111 9.76 7.63 -3.68
C PHE A 111 8.97 8.68 -2.91
N GLU A 112 9.28 9.95 -3.16
CA GLU A 112 8.51 11.08 -2.67
C GLU A 112 7.40 11.42 -3.68
N LEU A 113 6.15 11.33 -3.23
CA LEU A 113 4.96 11.61 -4.04
C LEU A 113 4.05 12.59 -3.28
N GLY A 114 3.91 13.81 -3.79
CA GLY A 114 3.06 14.83 -3.18
C GLY A 114 3.50 15.20 -1.75
N GLY A 115 4.81 15.33 -1.52
CA GLY A 115 5.38 15.66 -0.21
C GLY A 115 5.33 14.52 0.81
N ARG A 116 5.09 13.28 0.35
CA ARG A 116 5.03 12.09 1.21
C ARG A 116 5.99 11.03 0.70
N THR A 117 6.74 10.44 1.62
CA THR A 117 7.61 9.29 1.35
C THR A 117 6.82 7.99 1.33
N PHE A 118 7.04 7.19 0.28
CA PHE A 118 6.51 5.85 0.11
C PHE A 118 7.64 4.84 -0.12
N PHE A 119 7.55 3.69 0.55
CA PHE A 119 8.50 2.59 0.46
C PHE A 119 7.92 1.49 -0.43
N PHE A 120 8.36 1.45 -1.68
CA PHE A 120 7.92 0.47 -2.66
C PHE A 120 8.76 -0.80 -2.53
N HIS A 121 8.10 -1.94 -2.36
CA HIS A 121 8.74 -3.24 -2.39
C HIS A 121 8.12 -4.12 -3.46
N ILE A 122 8.98 -4.65 -4.32
CA ILE A 122 8.60 -5.72 -5.25
C ILE A 122 8.37 -7.00 -4.44
N LYS A 123 7.13 -7.47 -4.40
CA LYS A 123 6.75 -8.73 -3.77
C LYS A 123 6.14 -9.62 -4.85
N PRO A 124 6.58 -10.90 -4.99
CA PRO A 124 6.02 -11.78 -6.01
C PRO A 124 4.54 -12.11 -5.77
N ARG A 125 4.08 -12.03 -4.52
CA ARG A 125 2.71 -12.32 -4.10
C ARG A 125 2.30 -11.44 -2.93
N PHE A 126 1.10 -10.89 -3.01
CA PHE A 126 0.38 -10.19 -1.96
C PHE A 126 -1.14 -10.25 -2.27
N PRO A 127 -2.03 -10.12 -1.29
CA PRO A 127 -3.47 -10.11 -1.53
C PRO A 127 -3.93 -8.77 -2.14
N LYS A 128 -5.08 -8.77 -2.81
CA LYS A 128 -5.71 -7.54 -3.35
C LYS A 128 -6.20 -6.59 -2.26
N THR A 129 -6.61 -7.15 -1.13
CA THR A 129 -7.09 -6.43 0.05
C THR A 129 -6.35 -6.96 1.27
N LEU A 130 -6.14 -6.09 2.25
CA LEU A 130 -5.49 -6.48 3.49
C LEU A 130 -6.39 -7.45 4.26
N THR A 131 -5.90 -8.65 4.56
CA THR A 131 -6.61 -9.62 5.41
C THR A 131 -5.83 -9.84 6.69
N THR A 132 -6.53 -10.24 7.76
CA THR A 132 -5.91 -10.50 9.07
C THR A 132 -4.85 -11.58 8.99
N GLU A 133 -5.08 -12.66 8.23
CA GLU A 133 -4.12 -13.75 8.03
C GLU A 133 -2.87 -13.28 7.29
N PHE A 134 -3.04 -12.48 6.23
CA PHE A 134 -1.90 -11.91 5.52
C PHE A 134 -1.10 -10.99 6.44
N LEU A 135 -1.79 -10.13 7.20
CA LEU A 135 -1.15 -9.15 8.07
C LEU A 135 -0.33 -9.81 9.20
N LEU A 136 -0.82 -10.92 9.76
CA LEU A 136 -0.07 -11.71 10.74
C LEU A 136 1.19 -12.34 10.11
N VAL A 137 1.09 -12.87 8.89
CA VAL A 137 2.24 -13.41 8.15
C VAL A 137 3.24 -12.31 7.78
N ASP A 138 2.74 -11.16 7.36
CA ASP A 138 3.53 -10.00 6.98
C ASP A 138 4.28 -9.41 8.20
N LEU A 139 3.65 -9.36 9.37
CA LEU A 139 4.32 -9.00 10.61
C LEU A 139 5.53 -9.89 10.86
N VAL A 140 5.38 -11.22 10.80
CA VAL A 140 6.51 -12.14 11.02
C VAL A 140 7.57 -12.02 9.91
N ASN A 141 7.19 -11.68 8.68
CA ASN A 141 8.17 -11.42 7.63
C ASN A 141 8.98 -10.14 7.86
N ASN A 142 8.46 -9.15 8.58
CA ASN A 142 9.05 -7.81 8.69
C ASN A 142 9.39 -7.36 10.13
N HIS A 143 9.13 -8.17 11.15
CA HIS A 143 9.25 -7.77 12.57
C HIS A 143 10.63 -7.24 12.97
N GLU A 144 11.72 -7.70 12.36
CA GLU A 144 13.09 -7.19 12.64
C GLU A 144 13.26 -5.70 12.29
N THR A 145 12.34 -5.14 11.50
CA THR A 145 12.34 -3.70 11.14
C THR A 145 11.51 -2.84 12.09
N LEU A 146 10.88 -3.46 13.10
CA LEU A 146 10.03 -2.80 14.08
C LEU A 146 10.83 -2.52 15.36
N ALA A 147 10.58 -1.37 15.97
CA ALA A 147 11.11 -1.00 17.28
C ALA A 147 10.22 -1.56 18.40
N GLU A 148 9.95 -2.87 18.36
CA GLU A 148 9.07 -3.58 19.29
C GLU A 148 9.86 -4.71 19.98
N ASP A 149 9.35 -5.22 21.10
CA ASP A 149 9.90 -6.43 21.72
C ASP A 149 9.59 -7.65 20.84
N LEU A 150 10.61 -8.13 20.13
CA LEU A 150 10.44 -9.19 19.13
C LEU A 150 10.02 -10.52 19.76
N GLU A 151 10.48 -10.83 20.96
CA GLU A 151 10.15 -12.09 21.62
C GLU A 151 8.70 -12.07 22.12
N ASP A 152 8.30 -10.98 22.77
CA ASP A 152 6.91 -10.77 23.21
C ASP A 152 5.94 -10.77 22.02
N VAL A 153 6.26 -10.04 20.95
CA VAL A 153 5.43 -10.01 19.73
C VAL A 153 5.31 -11.40 19.12
N LEU A 154 6.40 -12.16 18.99
CA LEU A 154 6.34 -13.51 18.41
C LEU A 154 5.52 -14.48 19.28
N SER A 155 5.61 -14.37 20.61
CA SER A 155 4.79 -15.18 21.52
C SER A 155 3.29 -14.89 21.32
N LYS A 156 2.92 -13.60 21.27
CA LYS A 156 1.54 -13.16 21.05
C LYS A 156 1.03 -13.50 19.66
N VAL A 157 1.90 -13.49 18.64
CA VAL A 157 1.57 -13.95 17.29
C VAL A 157 1.17 -15.43 17.29
N GLN A 158 1.87 -16.28 18.04
CA GLN A 158 1.51 -17.69 18.15
C GLN A 158 0.17 -17.88 18.85
N SER A 159 -0.07 -17.19 19.97
CA SER A 159 -1.37 -17.22 20.65
C SER A 159 -2.50 -16.71 19.75
N LYS A 160 -2.27 -15.62 19.01
CA LYS A 160 -3.24 -15.07 18.06
C LYS A 160 -3.54 -16.07 16.94
N ALA A 161 -2.51 -16.68 16.36
CA ALA A 161 -2.64 -17.66 15.29
C ALA A 161 -3.52 -18.86 15.69
N ALA A 162 -3.42 -19.32 16.94
CA ALA A 162 -4.22 -20.43 17.46
C ALA A 162 -5.73 -20.12 17.53
N THR A 163 -6.11 -18.83 17.62
CA THR A 163 -7.51 -18.38 17.66
C THR A 163 -8.11 -18.08 16.28
N MET A 164 -7.30 -18.13 15.22
CA MET A 164 -7.71 -17.76 13.87
C MET A 164 -8.22 -18.97 13.08
N ASP A 165 -8.84 -18.71 11.93
CA ASP A 165 -9.18 -19.75 10.95
C ASP A 165 -7.88 -20.37 10.40
N LEU A 166 -7.53 -21.56 10.92
CA LEU A 166 -6.30 -22.27 10.59
C LEU A 166 -6.16 -22.57 9.09
N LYS A 167 -7.27 -22.84 8.39
CA LYS A 167 -7.24 -23.12 6.94
C LYS A 167 -6.85 -21.86 6.16
N LYS A 168 -7.44 -20.71 6.51
CA LYS A 168 -7.07 -19.42 5.89
C LYS A 168 -5.64 -19.02 6.23
N LEU A 169 -5.23 -19.22 7.49
CA LEU A 169 -3.86 -18.92 7.93
C LEU A 169 -2.83 -19.81 7.21
N GLN A 170 -3.06 -21.13 7.13
CA GLN A 170 -2.18 -22.05 6.40
C GLN A 170 -2.04 -21.63 4.93
N LYS A 171 -3.14 -21.21 4.30
CA LYS A 171 -3.13 -20.68 2.93
C LYS A 171 -2.29 -19.40 2.83
N ALA A 172 -2.47 -18.46 3.77
CA ALA A 172 -1.69 -17.22 3.80
C ALA A 172 -0.20 -17.48 4.01
N VAL A 173 0.18 -18.36 4.93
CA VAL A 173 1.57 -18.76 5.20
C VAL A 173 2.19 -19.41 3.95
N LYS A 174 1.46 -20.29 3.27
CA LYS A 174 1.94 -20.93 2.03
C LYS A 174 2.16 -19.91 0.90
N MET A 175 1.24 -18.96 0.75
CA MET A 175 1.27 -17.98 -0.36
C MET A 175 2.25 -16.83 -0.12
N TYR A 176 2.35 -16.33 1.12
CA TYR A 176 3.00 -15.05 1.44
C TYR A 176 4.14 -15.18 2.46
N GLY A 177 4.28 -16.32 3.14
CA GLY A 177 5.32 -16.53 4.14
C GLY A 177 6.71 -16.70 3.53
N GLY A 178 7.67 -15.93 4.02
CA GLY A 178 9.10 -16.21 3.86
C GLY A 178 9.55 -17.41 4.67
N VAL A 179 10.84 -17.75 4.61
CA VAL A 179 11.41 -18.91 5.33
C VAL A 179 11.16 -18.79 6.85
N LYS A 180 11.40 -17.60 7.42
CA LYS A 180 11.20 -17.34 8.85
C LYS A 180 9.74 -17.46 9.27
N ALA A 181 8.82 -16.82 8.55
CA ALA A 181 7.38 -16.93 8.84
C ALA A 181 6.89 -18.37 8.77
N LYS A 182 7.29 -19.13 7.74
CA LYS A 182 6.93 -20.55 7.63
C LYS A 182 7.44 -21.38 8.81
N LYS A 183 8.65 -21.10 9.31
CA LYS A 183 9.20 -21.76 10.50
C LYS A 183 8.37 -21.43 11.76
N VAL A 184 8.03 -20.17 11.97
CA VAL A 184 7.25 -19.71 13.13
C VAL A 184 5.85 -20.32 13.14
N PHE A 185 5.15 -20.34 12.00
CA PHE A 185 3.78 -20.88 11.94
C PHE A 185 3.70 -22.41 11.88
N ARG A 186 4.82 -23.11 11.64
CA ARG A 186 4.82 -24.59 11.59
C ARG A 186 4.35 -25.20 12.90
N SER A 187 4.76 -24.65 14.05
CA SER A 187 4.33 -25.18 15.36
C SER A 187 2.81 -25.10 15.53
N VAL A 188 2.21 -23.97 15.17
CA VAL A 188 0.76 -23.73 15.30
C VAL A 188 -0.05 -24.57 14.30
N LEU A 189 0.45 -24.74 13.07
CA LEU A 189 -0.27 -25.43 12.01
C LEU A 189 -0.13 -26.97 12.08
N ASN A 190 0.97 -27.49 12.64
CA ASN A 190 1.17 -28.94 12.78
C ASN A 190 0.33 -29.54 13.93
N THR A 191 -0.07 -28.75 14.94
CA THR A 191 -0.92 -29.24 16.05
C THR A 191 -2.31 -29.67 15.56
N SER A 192 -2.76 -29.20 14.39
CA SER A 192 -4.05 -29.57 13.78
C SER A 192 -4.02 -30.82 12.87
N GLU A 193 -2.87 -31.48 12.71
CA GLU A 193 -2.72 -32.69 11.88
C GLU A 193 -2.69 -34.02 12.67
N GLN A 194 -3.18 -34.07 13.92
CA GLN A 194 -3.45 -35.36 14.58
C GLN A 194 -4.83 -35.88 14.18
N PRO A 195 -4.95 -37.00 13.45
CA PRO A 195 -6.24 -37.65 13.26
C PRO A 195 -6.68 -38.25 14.60
N GLN A 196 -7.89 -37.91 15.04
CA GLN A 196 -8.62 -38.71 16.03
C GLN A 196 -8.91 -40.09 15.42
N TYR A 197 -7.99 -41.03 15.61
CA TYR A 197 -8.36 -42.45 15.64
C TYR A 197 -8.64 -42.77 17.11
N ALA A 198 -9.92 -42.68 17.50
CA ALA A 198 -10.40 -43.29 18.73
C ALA A 198 -10.47 -44.81 18.51
N ALA A 199 -9.89 -45.53 19.45
CA ALA A 199 -9.87 -46.99 19.55
C ALA A 199 -11.26 -47.58 19.81
#